data_AF-A0A1B8CLI9-F1
#
_entry.id   AF-A0A1B8CLI9-F1
#
_cell.length_a   1.000
_cell.length_b   1.000
_cell.length_c   1.000
_cell.angle_alpha   90.00
_cell.angle_beta   90.00
_cell.angle_gamma   90.00
#
_symmetry.space_group_name_H-M   'P 1'
#
loop_
_entity.id
_entity.type
_entity.pdbx_description
1 polymer ?
#
loop_
_entity_poly.entity_id
_entity_poly.type
_entity_poly.pdbx_seq_one_letter_code
_entity_poly.pdbx_strand_id
1 'polypeptide(L)'
;MSFLSFHTDTLDVLNVGRFFNPQEQDGNYYRQLLSTVARVPIPALFITLLLICAPLIIALYVYQSNAAKARDEQPAGCRKLGINTKSNLFNEFDKKFASGWPLSTNEAPTKEWTVQSMWIYPIKSCRGVELDHADIVTTGMKYDRQFTFAQLKNPAPAAETEGKKQTPRTWEFITQRKFPRLATVKVEVWVPDQSSAGYHPDGDYVEGGGAVVIRFPYQQPGWRGKLESLAATLSGSVPEKHFRVPFDPTPSQVQKSGYRYENVIIWKDTVNALNLEVDVPKELQEYLGVSNKLSLIRVDNSTLREVYRCAPKAEDLGYQPVTGFQDAYPLHIMNLASVRDLEGKLPKVKGVPSLSAKRFRANIIVTGPEPYAEDTWKRVRIGSYEFAISCRTARCKLPNVDPISGEVHASEPDRTLRRLRNVDAGAGKYVGCLGMQVVPISKESAMDVGDEVVPLEYGEHVYINQ
;
A
#
# COMPACT_ATOMS: atom_id res chain seq x y z
N MET A 1 -72.53 12.61 35.50
CA MET A 1 -72.95 11.50 36.38
C MET A 1 -72.24 10.23 35.90
N SER A 2 -71.67 9.45 36.81
CA SER A 2 -71.05 8.12 36.56
C SER A 2 -72.12 7.11 36.04
N PHE A 3 -71.86 6.00 35.34
CA PHE A 3 -70.93 4.86 35.51
C PHE A 3 -70.90 4.01 34.19
N LEU A 4 -70.14 2.92 33.93
CA LEU A 4 -69.09 2.09 34.57
C LEU A 4 -67.99 1.83 33.50
N SER A 5 -66.69 1.80 33.80
CA SER A 5 -65.85 0.64 34.21
C SER A 5 -65.73 -0.55 33.24
N PHE A 6 -64.56 -0.66 32.59
CA PHE A 6 -63.79 -1.91 32.51
C PHE A 6 -62.30 -1.59 32.76
N HIS A 7 -61.56 -2.58 33.27
CA HIS A 7 -60.31 -2.43 34.03
C HIS A 7 -59.02 -2.43 33.15
N THR A 8 -58.04 -1.60 33.55
CA THR A 8 -56.59 -1.89 33.79
C THR A 8 -55.87 -2.99 32.98
N ASP A 9 -54.57 -2.94 32.67
CA ASP A 9 -53.54 -1.90 32.75
C ASP A 9 -52.34 -2.31 31.87
N THR A 10 -51.54 -1.29 31.60
CA THR A 10 -50.24 -1.16 30.91
C THR A 10 -49.07 -2.09 31.29
N LEU A 11 -48.00 -2.06 30.45
CA LEU A 11 -46.59 -2.48 30.69
C LEU A 11 -46.35 -4.01 30.67
N ASP A 12 -45.18 -4.60 30.33
CA ASP A 12 -43.79 -4.17 30.07
C ASP A 12 -43.20 -5.17 29.02
N VAL A 13 -42.41 -4.85 27.99
CA VAL A 13 -41.05 -4.26 27.91
C VAL A 13 -39.99 -4.95 28.78
N LEU A 14 -38.98 -5.55 28.12
CA LEU A 14 -37.69 -5.97 28.67
C LEU A 14 -37.67 -6.93 29.89
N ASN A 15 -37.50 -8.23 29.60
CA ASN A 15 -36.57 -9.01 30.40
C ASN A 15 -35.73 -9.99 29.56
N VAL A 16 -34.76 -9.44 28.81
CA VAL A 16 -33.70 -10.18 28.12
C VAL A 16 -32.63 -10.70 29.12
N GLY A 17 -32.97 -10.78 30.41
CA GLY A 17 -32.10 -11.12 31.53
C GLY A 17 -32.55 -12.34 32.32
N ARG A 18 -33.22 -13.33 31.70
CA ARG A 18 -33.65 -14.56 32.40
C ARG A 18 -33.82 -15.83 31.55
N PHE A 19 -32.90 -16.09 30.61
CA PHE A 19 -32.83 -17.36 29.86
C PHE A 19 -31.49 -18.12 30.01
N PHE A 20 -30.84 -17.96 31.16
CA PHE A 20 -29.83 -18.91 31.66
C PHE A 20 -30.24 -19.42 33.04
N ASN A 21 -31.14 -20.42 33.05
CA ASN A 21 -31.32 -21.30 34.19
C ASN A 21 -31.04 -22.74 33.71
N PRO A 22 -29.83 -23.29 33.89
CA PRO A 22 -29.38 -24.56 33.27
C PRO A 22 -29.94 -25.83 33.94
N GLN A 23 -31.16 -25.76 34.46
CA GLN A 23 -31.83 -26.85 35.18
C GLN A 23 -33.29 -26.91 34.72
N GLU A 24 -33.74 -28.13 34.36
CA GLU A 24 -35.14 -28.55 34.15
C GLU A 24 -35.88 -28.34 32.80
N GLN A 25 -35.26 -27.93 31.67
CA GLN A 25 -35.96 -27.97 30.35
C GLN A 25 -35.25 -28.66 29.16
N ASP A 26 -33.99 -29.09 29.25
CA ASP A 26 -33.27 -29.66 28.09
C ASP A 26 -33.60 -31.12 27.71
N GLY A 27 -34.41 -31.85 28.50
CA GLY A 27 -34.71 -33.26 28.22
C GLY A 27 -35.73 -33.49 27.09
N ASN A 28 -36.87 -32.79 27.14
CA ASN A 28 -38.00 -33.07 26.25
C ASN A 28 -37.89 -32.38 24.90
N TYR A 29 -37.37 -31.14 24.84
CA TYR A 29 -37.22 -30.41 23.58
C TYR A 29 -36.33 -31.16 22.59
N TYR A 30 -35.16 -31.62 23.04
CA TYR A 30 -34.24 -32.40 22.21
C TYR A 30 -34.83 -33.77 21.80
N ARG A 31 -35.58 -34.45 22.68
CA ARG A 31 -36.28 -35.70 22.30
C ARG A 31 -37.40 -35.47 21.28
N GLN A 32 -38.16 -34.38 21.38
CA GLN A 32 -39.14 -33.99 20.36
C GLN A 32 -38.47 -33.64 19.04
N LEU A 33 -37.36 -32.90 19.07
CA LEU A 33 -36.59 -32.55 17.87
C LEU A 33 -36.07 -33.83 17.17
N LEU A 34 -35.40 -34.72 17.92
CA LEU A 34 -34.85 -35.97 17.41
C LEU A 34 -35.93 -36.92 16.85
N SER A 35 -37.07 -37.06 17.53
CA SER A 35 -38.18 -37.90 17.06
C SER A 35 -38.94 -37.31 15.87
N THR A 36 -38.87 -35.99 15.67
CA THR A 36 -39.39 -35.32 14.47
C THR A 36 -38.43 -35.47 13.29
N VAL A 37 -37.12 -35.27 13.51
CA VAL A 37 -36.07 -35.47 12.50
C VAL A 37 -36.03 -36.92 12.02
N ALA A 38 -36.22 -37.90 12.92
CA ALA A 38 -36.30 -39.33 12.58
C ALA A 38 -37.51 -39.72 11.70
N ARG A 39 -38.47 -38.81 11.48
CA ARG A 39 -39.65 -39.02 10.60
C ARG A 39 -39.54 -38.29 9.26
N VAL A 40 -38.47 -37.54 9.00
CA VAL A 40 -38.28 -36.85 7.72
C VAL A 40 -37.93 -37.89 6.64
N PRO A 41 -38.68 -37.97 5.52
CA PRO A 41 -38.36 -38.91 4.44
C PRO A 41 -36.95 -38.67 3.89
N ILE A 42 -36.23 -39.74 3.56
CA ILE A 42 -34.89 -39.66 2.94
C ILE A 42 -34.88 -38.72 1.71
N PRO A 43 -35.87 -38.75 0.79
CA PRO A 43 -35.93 -37.78 -0.32
C PRO A 43 -36.01 -36.32 0.13
N ALA A 44 -36.71 -36.02 1.24
CA ALA A 44 -36.81 -34.66 1.76
C ALA A 44 -35.48 -34.19 2.37
N LEU A 45 -34.71 -35.08 3.01
CA LEU A 45 -33.35 -34.78 3.45
C LEU A 45 -32.41 -34.52 2.27
N PHE A 46 -32.48 -35.34 1.21
CA PHE A 46 -31.70 -35.12 -0.02
C PHE A 46 -32.06 -33.81 -0.74
N ILE A 47 -33.36 -33.49 -0.86
CA ILE A 47 -33.81 -32.22 -1.45
C ILE A 47 -33.37 -31.03 -0.59
N THR A 48 -33.45 -31.13 0.73
CA THR A 48 -32.99 -30.07 1.64
C THR A 48 -31.48 -29.87 1.52
N LEU A 49 -30.70 -30.95 1.47
CA LEU A 49 -29.26 -30.90 1.25
C LEU A 49 -28.92 -30.27 -0.12
N LEU A 50 -29.63 -30.65 -1.19
CA LEU A 50 -29.48 -30.04 -2.52
C LEU A 50 -29.80 -28.54 -2.51
N LEU A 51 -30.89 -28.12 -1.85
CA LEU A 51 -31.28 -26.70 -1.76
C LEU A 51 -30.28 -25.86 -0.95
N ILE A 52 -29.55 -26.46 0.00
CA ILE A 52 -28.49 -25.79 0.75
C ILE A 52 -27.17 -25.79 -0.03
N CYS A 53 -26.77 -26.93 -0.60
CA CYS A 53 -25.46 -27.11 -1.23
C CYS A 53 -25.40 -26.55 -2.66
N ALA A 54 -26.45 -26.67 -3.47
CA ALA A 54 -26.41 -26.22 -4.87
C ALA A 54 -26.14 -24.71 -5.02
N PRO A 55 -26.75 -23.80 -4.23
CA PRO A 55 -26.40 -22.37 -4.28
C PRO A 55 -24.94 -22.10 -3.90
N LEU A 56 -24.37 -22.84 -2.95
CA LEU A 56 -22.97 -22.71 -2.54
C LEU A 56 -22.01 -23.21 -3.63
N ILE A 57 -22.31 -24.35 -4.25
CA ILE A 57 -21.55 -24.91 -5.38
C ILE A 57 -21.59 -23.96 -6.58
N ILE A 58 -22.77 -23.42 -6.92
CA ILE A 58 -22.92 -22.42 -8.00
C ILE A 58 -22.14 -21.15 -7.68
N ALA A 59 -22.19 -20.65 -6.44
CA ALA A 59 -21.44 -19.47 -6.03
C ALA A 59 -19.92 -19.68 -6.14
N LEU A 60 -19.42 -20.83 -5.67
CA LEU A 60 -18.00 -21.20 -5.80
C LEU A 60 -17.58 -21.39 -7.27
N TYR A 61 -18.42 -22.01 -8.10
CA TYR A 61 -18.15 -22.18 -9.53
C TYR A 61 -18.08 -20.82 -10.26
N VAL A 62 -19.03 -19.92 -10.01
CA VAL A 62 -19.01 -18.55 -10.57
C VAL A 62 -17.77 -17.78 -10.11
N TYR A 63 -17.42 -17.87 -8.82
CA TYR A 63 -16.23 -17.23 -8.27
C TYR A 63 -14.94 -17.77 -8.92
N GLN A 64 -14.79 -19.09 -9.03
CA GLN A 64 -13.65 -19.71 -9.70
C GLN A 64 -13.58 -19.40 -11.20
N SER A 65 -14.72 -19.34 -11.90
CA SER A 65 -14.79 -18.96 -13.31
C SER A 65 -14.38 -17.51 -13.53
N ASN A 66 -14.83 -16.58 -12.68
CA ASN A 66 -14.40 -15.18 -12.71
C ASN A 66 -12.89 -15.06 -12.41
N ALA A 67 -12.39 -15.82 -11.43
CA ALA A 67 -10.96 -15.87 -11.10
C ALA A 67 -10.10 -16.57 -12.16
N ALA A 68 -10.67 -17.45 -13.00
CA ALA A 68 -10.01 -17.99 -14.19
C ALA A 68 -9.91 -16.94 -15.30
N LYS A 69 -11.02 -16.27 -15.64
CA LYS A 69 -11.01 -15.16 -16.63
C LYS A 69 -10.03 -14.06 -16.26
N ALA A 70 -10.00 -13.65 -14.99
CA ALA A 70 -9.03 -12.66 -14.49
C ALA A 70 -7.55 -13.13 -14.49
N ARG A 71 -7.29 -14.42 -14.76
CA ARG A 71 -5.94 -14.97 -15.02
C ARG A 71 -5.64 -15.04 -16.52
N ASP A 72 -6.62 -15.37 -17.36
CA ASP A 72 -6.48 -15.34 -18.82
C ASP A 72 -6.31 -13.90 -19.35
N GLU A 73 -6.86 -12.92 -18.62
CA GLU A 73 -6.79 -11.48 -18.87
C GLU A 73 -5.45 -10.80 -18.50
N GLN A 74 -4.35 -11.55 -18.38
CA GLN A 74 -3.03 -10.97 -18.09
C GLN A 74 -2.53 -10.07 -19.25
N PRO A 75 -1.68 -9.05 -18.97
CA PRO A 75 -1.06 -8.23 -20.02
C PRO A 75 -0.19 -9.09 -20.95
N ALA A 76 -0.62 -9.28 -22.20
CA ALA A 76 0.07 -10.09 -23.18
C ALA A 76 1.51 -9.59 -23.43
N GLY A 77 2.45 -10.51 -23.59
CA GLY A 77 3.87 -10.19 -23.80
C GLY A 77 4.60 -9.59 -22.61
N CYS A 78 4.01 -9.63 -21.41
CA CYS A 78 4.63 -9.11 -20.20
C CYS A 78 4.72 -10.18 -19.10
N ARG A 79 5.81 -10.14 -18.32
CA ARG A 79 5.93 -10.88 -17.05
C ARG A 79 5.56 -10.00 -15.88
N LYS A 80 5.01 -10.59 -14.83
CA LYS A 80 4.79 -9.91 -13.55
C LYS A 80 6.14 -9.61 -12.88
N LEU A 81 6.29 -8.39 -12.38
CA LEU A 81 7.42 -7.97 -11.55
C LEU A 81 7.13 -8.19 -10.06
N GLY A 82 8.18 -8.54 -9.32
CA GLY A 82 8.14 -8.81 -7.89
C GLY A 82 8.26 -10.28 -7.55
N ILE A 83 8.44 -10.55 -6.27
CA ILE A 83 8.64 -11.91 -5.76
C ILE A 83 7.37 -12.76 -5.91
N ASN A 84 7.54 -14.03 -6.30
CA ASN A 84 6.49 -15.05 -6.28
C ASN A 84 6.60 -15.98 -5.06
N THR A 85 7.56 -15.71 -4.17
CA THR A 85 7.91 -16.47 -2.98
C THR A 85 7.33 -15.81 -1.72
N LYS A 86 7.72 -16.31 -0.54
CA LYS A 86 7.36 -15.71 0.74
C LYS A 86 8.15 -14.40 0.93
N SER A 87 7.48 -13.32 1.34
CA SER A 87 8.08 -12.01 1.67
C SER A 87 9.39 -12.12 2.45
N ASN A 88 10.44 -11.39 2.05
CA ASN A 88 11.71 -11.37 2.76
C ASN A 88 11.61 -10.70 4.15
N LEU A 89 10.48 -10.05 4.44
CA LEU A 89 10.10 -9.58 5.78
C LEU A 89 9.26 -10.60 6.58
N PHE A 90 9.16 -11.87 6.18
CA PHE A 90 8.30 -12.85 6.86
C PHE A 90 8.62 -13.07 8.35
N ASN A 91 9.87 -12.80 8.72
CA ASN A 91 10.43 -12.96 10.06
C ASN A 91 10.83 -11.60 10.68
N GLU A 92 10.27 -10.47 10.20
CA GLU A 92 10.66 -9.13 10.65
C GLU A 92 10.52 -8.88 12.16
N PHE A 93 9.74 -9.72 12.86
CA PHE A 93 9.52 -9.69 14.31
C PHE A 93 10.47 -10.63 15.11
N ASP A 94 11.39 -11.34 14.46
CA ASP A 94 12.39 -12.18 15.14
C ASP A 94 13.31 -11.32 16.02
N LYS A 95 13.55 -11.77 17.26
CA LYS A 95 14.42 -11.07 18.22
C LYS A 95 15.86 -10.85 17.72
N LYS A 96 16.34 -11.67 16.78
CA LYS A 96 17.66 -11.54 16.14
C LYS A 96 17.85 -10.20 15.38
N PHE A 97 16.75 -9.53 15.03
CA PHE A 97 16.76 -8.24 14.37
C PHE A 97 16.56 -7.06 15.35
N ALA A 98 16.43 -7.31 16.66
CA ALA A 98 16.16 -6.26 17.65
C ALA A 98 17.42 -5.60 18.21
N SER A 99 18.51 -6.36 18.34
CA SER A 99 19.86 -5.85 18.51
C SER A 99 20.54 -5.75 17.14
N GLY A 100 21.54 -4.87 17.01
CA GLY A 100 22.55 -5.10 15.98
C GLY A 100 23.29 -6.40 16.27
N TRP A 101 24.03 -6.91 15.28
CA TRP A 101 24.98 -7.97 15.55
C TRP A 101 26.14 -7.36 16.36
N PRO A 102 26.55 -7.98 17.48
CA PRO A 102 27.16 -9.29 17.41
C PRO A 102 26.62 -10.32 18.41
N LEU A 103 26.91 -11.60 18.17
CA LEU A 103 26.87 -12.65 19.19
C LEU A 103 28.18 -13.43 19.15
N SER A 104 28.93 -13.35 20.25
CA SER A 104 30.21 -14.00 20.42
C SER A 104 30.07 -15.51 20.57
N THR A 105 30.51 -16.25 19.56
CA THR A 105 31.04 -17.62 19.66
C THR A 105 32.34 -17.67 18.87
N ASN A 106 33.22 -18.65 19.14
CA ASN A 106 34.59 -18.72 18.60
C ASN A 106 34.69 -19.07 17.09
N GLU A 107 33.71 -18.66 16.30
CA GLU A 107 33.71 -18.73 14.84
C GLU A 107 34.01 -17.33 14.30
N ALA A 108 34.86 -17.23 13.28
CA ALA A 108 35.23 -15.94 12.70
C ALA A 108 33.99 -15.14 12.25
N PRO A 109 33.97 -13.80 12.42
CA PRO A 109 32.81 -12.99 12.08
C PRO A 109 32.63 -12.87 10.55
N THR A 110 32.02 -13.88 9.95
CA THR A 110 31.65 -13.95 8.52
C THR A 110 30.26 -13.38 8.27
N LYS A 111 29.94 -12.22 8.86
CA LYS A 111 28.58 -11.63 8.85
C LYS A 111 28.59 -10.14 8.58
N GLU A 112 28.60 -9.86 7.30
CA GLU A 112 28.36 -8.57 6.66
C GLU A 112 26.97 -8.01 6.98
N TRP A 113 26.82 -6.69 6.92
CA TRP A 113 25.49 -6.06 6.90
C TRP A 113 24.88 -6.25 5.51
N THR A 114 23.58 -6.48 5.42
CA THR A 114 22.95 -6.86 4.14
C THR A 114 21.60 -6.19 3.88
N VAL A 115 21.24 -6.08 2.61
CA VAL A 115 19.88 -5.78 2.15
C VAL A 115 18.96 -6.96 2.50
N GLN A 116 18.09 -6.78 3.49
CA GLN A 116 17.12 -7.80 3.92
C GLN A 116 15.89 -7.86 3.03
N SER A 117 15.46 -6.73 2.44
CA SER A 117 14.25 -6.67 1.61
C SER A 117 14.19 -5.35 0.82
N MET A 118 13.71 -5.42 -0.43
CA MET A 118 13.53 -4.26 -1.29
C MET A 118 12.06 -4.06 -1.70
N TRP A 119 11.63 -2.79 -1.81
CA TRP A 119 10.25 -2.44 -2.12
C TRP A 119 10.15 -1.29 -3.11
N ILE A 120 9.26 -1.45 -4.09
CA ILE A 120 8.73 -0.35 -4.90
C ILE A 120 7.29 -0.06 -4.53
N TYR A 121 6.88 1.19 -4.74
CA TYR A 121 5.53 1.68 -4.54
C TYR A 121 5.05 2.38 -5.83
N PRO A 122 4.73 1.61 -6.90
CA PRO A 122 4.57 2.16 -8.25
C PRO A 122 3.53 3.27 -8.31
N ILE A 123 2.42 3.08 -7.58
CA ILE A 123 1.46 4.13 -7.26
C ILE A 123 1.73 4.64 -5.84
N LYS A 124 2.03 5.93 -5.72
CA LYS A 124 2.14 6.65 -4.44
C LYS A 124 0.91 6.36 -3.59
N SER A 125 1.14 6.11 -2.30
CA SER A 125 0.09 5.80 -1.31
C SER A 125 -0.60 4.43 -1.44
N CYS A 126 -0.34 3.65 -2.50
CA CYS A 126 -0.86 2.28 -2.61
C CYS A 126 0.08 1.24 -1.99
N ARG A 127 -0.35 -0.02 -1.96
CA ARG A 127 0.46 -1.16 -1.48
C ARG A 127 1.73 -1.31 -2.32
N GLY A 128 2.83 -1.70 -1.67
CA GLY A 128 4.10 -1.93 -2.34
C GLY A 128 4.22 -3.31 -2.98
N VAL A 129 5.13 -3.42 -3.95
CA VAL A 129 5.60 -4.67 -4.53
C VAL A 129 7.00 -4.94 -3.98
N GLU A 130 7.22 -6.14 -3.44
CA GLU A 130 8.53 -6.57 -2.93
C GLU A 130 9.35 -7.17 -4.08
N LEU A 131 10.64 -6.85 -4.11
CA LEU A 131 11.60 -7.26 -5.14
C LEU A 131 12.76 -8.04 -4.50
N ASP A 132 13.26 -9.04 -5.23
CA ASP A 132 14.58 -9.65 -4.95
C ASP A 132 15.71 -8.95 -5.70
N HIS A 133 15.40 -8.33 -6.86
CA HIS A 133 16.33 -7.60 -7.73
C HIS A 133 15.70 -6.27 -8.18
N ALA A 134 16.47 -5.19 -8.27
CA ALA A 134 15.99 -3.87 -8.70
C ALA A 134 16.99 -3.09 -9.56
N ASP A 135 16.57 -2.74 -10.78
CA ASP A 135 17.18 -1.65 -11.55
C ASP A 135 17.03 -0.32 -10.77
N ILE A 136 18.12 0.39 -10.57
CA ILE A 136 18.17 1.75 -10.02
C ILE A 136 18.50 2.73 -11.15
N VAL A 137 17.70 3.79 -11.25
CA VAL A 137 17.88 4.92 -12.15
C VAL A 137 17.97 6.22 -11.34
N THR A 138 18.13 7.37 -12.00
CA THR A 138 18.22 8.69 -11.34
C THR A 138 17.04 9.04 -10.41
N THR A 139 15.84 8.50 -10.66
CA THR A 139 14.64 8.65 -9.80
C THR A 139 14.51 7.61 -8.69
N GLY A 140 15.49 6.71 -8.55
CA GLY A 140 15.49 5.60 -7.57
C GLY A 140 15.22 4.26 -8.25
N MET A 141 14.53 3.35 -7.58
CA MET A 141 14.13 2.08 -8.21
C MET A 141 13.22 2.35 -9.41
N LYS A 142 13.55 1.79 -10.58
CA LYS A 142 12.99 2.13 -11.91
C LYS A 142 11.46 2.22 -11.99
N TYR A 143 10.76 1.38 -11.25
CA TYR A 143 9.29 1.29 -11.26
C TYR A 143 8.62 1.94 -10.03
N ASP A 144 9.37 2.68 -9.21
CA ASP A 144 8.88 3.29 -7.96
C ASP A 144 8.26 4.67 -8.18
N ARG A 145 7.08 4.89 -7.58
CA ARG A 145 6.36 6.18 -7.50
C ARG A 145 6.24 6.93 -8.85
N GLN A 146 6.11 6.18 -9.94
CA GLN A 146 5.85 6.69 -11.29
C GLN A 146 4.39 7.15 -11.46
N PHE A 147 3.51 6.77 -10.53
CA PHE A 147 2.10 7.13 -10.53
C PHE A 147 1.64 7.71 -9.18
N THR A 148 0.57 8.49 -9.20
CA THR A 148 -0.21 8.86 -8.01
C THR A 148 -1.68 8.97 -8.34
N PHE A 149 -2.56 8.64 -7.41
CA PHE A 149 -3.94 9.08 -7.52
C PHE A 149 -4.03 10.59 -7.20
N ALA A 150 -4.92 11.29 -7.88
CA ALA A 150 -5.23 12.70 -7.65
C ALA A 150 -6.75 12.95 -7.72
N GLN A 151 -7.21 14.01 -7.06
CA GLN A 151 -8.59 14.47 -7.13
C GLN A 151 -8.66 15.83 -7.80
N LEU A 152 -9.67 16.04 -8.64
CA LEU A 152 -9.90 17.34 -9.28
C LEU A 152 -10.45 18.34 -8.26
N LYS A 153 -9.74 19.44 -8.01
CA LYS A 153 -10.26 20.59 -7.26
C LYS A 153 -10.72 21.67 -8.22
N ASN A 154 -11.68 22.47 -7.77
CA ASN A 154 -12.31 23.57 -8.52
C ASN A 154 -12.80 23.12 -9.92
N PRO A 155 -13.77 22.18 -9.99
CA PRO A 155 -14.15 21.55 -11.26
C PRO A 155 -14.99 22.44 -12.20
N ALA A 156 -15.55 23.54 -11.70
CA ALA A 156 -16.37 24.45 -12.50
C ALA A 156 -15.50 25.53 -13.17
N PRO A 157 -15.76 25.90 -14.44
CA PRO A 157 -15.36 27.21 -14.93
C PRO A 157 -16.06 28.25 -14.05
N ALA A 158 -15.29 29.14 -13.41
CA ALA A 158 -15.88 30.20 -12.60
C ALA A 158 -16.69 31.12 -13.51
N ALA A 159 -17.98 31.31 -13.21
CA ALA A 159 -18.74 32.38 -13.82
C ALA A 159 -18.03 33.71 -13.53
N GLU A 160 -17.88 34.57 -14.53
CA GLU A 160 -17.17 35.83 -14.41
C GLU A 160 -17.82 36.69 -13.33
N THR A 161 -17.19 36.72 -12.15
CA THR A 161 -17.54 37.60 -11.04
C THR A 161 -16.32 38.46 -10.77
N GLU A 162 -16.42 39.74 -11.12
CA GLU A 162 -15.31 40.68 -11.02
C GLU A 162 -14.72 40.73 -9.60
N GLY A 163 -13.39 40.82 -9.52
CA GLY A 163 -12.67 41.12 -8.27
C GLY A 163 -12.17 39.94 -7.42
N LYS A 164 -12.52 38.68 -7.71
CA LYS A 164 -11.90 37.50 -7.03
C LYS A 164 -10.82 36.85 -7.88
N LYS A 165 -9.60 36.73 -7.34
CA LYS A 165 -8.52 35.91 -7.95
C LYS A 165 -9.02 34.49 -8.19
N GLN A 166 -9.17 34.12 -9.46
CA GLN A 166 -9.62 32.79 -9.85
C GLN A 166 -8.55 31.76 -9.47
N THR A 167 -8.96 30.67 -8.83
CA THR A 167 -8.08 29.52 -8.64
C THR A 167 -8.25 28.58 -9.83
N PRO A 168 -7.17 28.24 -10.57
CA PRO A 168 -7.30 27.41 -11.75
C PRO A 168 -7.84 26.02 -11.39
N ARG A 169 -8.47 25.36 -12.37
CA ARG A 169 -8.82 23.95 -12.31
C ARG A 169 -7.52 23.14 -12.22
N THR A 170 -7.31 22.43 -11.13
CA THR A 170 -6.07 21.68 -10.87
C THR A 170 -6.33 20.34 -10.20
N TRP A 171 -5.50 19.36 -10.53
CA TRP A 171 -5.47 18.08 -9.84
C TRP A 171 -4.59 18.18 -8.60
N GLU A 172 -5.07 17.65 -7.48
CA GLU A 172 -4.29 17.54 -6.23
C GLU A 172 -4.12 16.07 -5.86
N PHE A 173 -2.88 15.62 -5.71
CA PHE A 173 -2.56 14.25 -5.32
C PHE A 173 -3.24 13.84 -3.99
N ILE A 174 -3.63 12.58 -3.88
CA ILE A 174 -4.24 12.03 -2.67
C ILE A 174 -3.29 11.09 -1.92
N THR A 175 -3.46 11.01 -0.60
CA THR A 175 -2.55 10.23 0.28
C THR A 175 -3.28 9.41 1.32
N GLN A 176 -2.63 8.35 1.81
CA GLN A 176 -3.11 7.50 2.90
C GLN A 176 -3.55 8.30 4.14
N ARG A 177 -2.95 9.48 4.38
CA ARG A 177 -3.32 10.37 5.50
C ARG A 177 -4.75 10.92 5.40
N LYS A 178 -5.28 11.07 4.18
CA LYS A 178 -6.65 11.56 3.91
C LYS A 178 -7.59 10.44 3.44
N PHE A 179 -7.05 9.46 2.72
CA PHE A 179 -7.80 8.30 2.20
C PHE A 179 -7.04 7.00 2.56
N PRO A 180 -7.19 6.50 3.81
CA PRO A 180 -6.42 5.36 4.31
C PRO A 180 -6.57 4.07 3.50
N ARG A 181 -7.75 3.88 2.89
CA ARG A 181 -8.07 2.78 1.95
C ARG A 181 -7.15 2.71 0.73
N LEU A 182 -6.36 3.74 0.43
CA LEU A 182 -5.27 3.60 -0.56
C LEU A 182 -4.29 2.48 -0.18
N ALA A 183 -4.08 2.22 1.11
CA ALA A 183 -3.19 1.15 1.59
C ALA A 183 -3.66 -0.27 1.20
N THR A 184 -4.97 -0.49 1.04
CA THR A 184 -5.53 -1.80 0.66
C THR A 184 -5.52 -2.04 -0.85
N VAL A 185 -5.34 -0.99 -1.66
CA VAL A 185 -5.24 -1.08 -3.12
C VAL A 185 -3.96 -1.81 -3.49
N LYS A 186 -4.12 -3.00 -4.07
CA LYS A 186 -3.03 -3.83 -4.59
C LYS A 186 -2.59 -3.29 -5.95
N VAL A 187 -1.29 -3.30 -6.18
CA VAL A 187 -0.67 -2.87 -7.43
C VAL A 187 0.21 -4.00 -7.92
N GLU A 188 0.12 -4.31 -9.21
CA GLU A 188 1.02 -5.22 -9.90
C GLU A 188 1.68 -4.47 -11.05
N VAL A 189 2.99 -4.58 -11.19
CA VAL A 189 3.72 -4.08 -12.36
C VAL A 189 3.99 -5.27 -13.26
N TRP A 190 3.72 -5.12 -14.54
CA TRP A 190 3.98 -6.09 -15.58
C TRP A 190 4.94 -5.46 -16.57
N VAL A 191 6.07 -6.12 -16.85
CA VAL A 191 7.15 -5.59 -17.68
C VAL A 191 7.28 -6.43 -18.95
N PRO A 192 7.59 -5.84 -20.13
CA PRO A 192 7.73 -6.58 -21.37
C PRO A 192 8.81 -7.66 -21.27
N ASP A 193 8.53 -8.84 -21.83
CA ASP A 193 9.41 -10.00 -21.74
C ASP A 193 9.21 -10.92 -22.96
N GLN A 194 10.29 -11.16 -23.71
CA GLN A 194 10.29 -11.98 -24.92
C GLN A 194 9.94 -13.45 -24.67
N SER A 195 10.11 -13.94 -23.43
CA SER A 195 9.74 -15.30 -23.04
C SER A 195 8.27 -15.44 -22.60
N SER A 196 7.56 -14.31 -22.42
CA SER A 196 6.16 -14.31 -21.98
C SER A 196 5.18 -14.65 -23.11
N ALA A 197 4.09 -15.35 -22.76
CA ALA A 197 3.06 -15.74 -23.71
C ALA A 197 2.39 -14.51 -24.36
N GLY A 198 2.17 -14.59 -25.68
CA GLY A 198 1.60 -13.49 -26.45
C GLY A 198 2.56 -12.31 -26.66
N TYR A 199 3.87 -12.48 -26.48
CA TYR A 199 4.84 -11.45 -26.84
C TYR A 199 4.81 -11.13 -28.34
N HIS A 200 4.68 -9.84 -28.63
CA HIS A 200 4.84 -9.26 -29.94
C HIS A 200 5.51 -7.89 -29.76
N PRO A 201 6.52 -7.49 -30.55
CA PRO A 201 7.17 -6.19 -30.42
C PRO A 201 6.16 -5.03 -30.46
N ASP A 202 5.24 -5.08 -31.43
CA ASP A 202 4.18 -4.07 -31.64
C ASP A 202 2.92 -4.33 -30.78
N GLY A 203 3.03 -5.09 -29.69
CA GLY A 203 1.93 -5.34 -28.78
C GLY A 203 1.65 -4.12 -27.90
N ASP A 204 0.37 -3.73 -27.71
CA ASP A 204 -0.01 -2.50 -26.97
C ASP A 204 0.73 -2.34 -25.63
N TYR A 205 0.87 -3.40 -24.82
CA TYR A 205 1.63 -3.33 -23.54
C TYR A 205 3.15 -3.48 -23.69
N VAL A 206 3.65 -4.04 -24.79
CA VAL A 206 5.09 -4.16 -25.06
C VAL A 206 5.65 -2.80 -25.49
N GLU A 207 4.97 -2.12 -26.43
CA GLU A 207 5.28 -0.73 -26.82
C GLU A 207 5.11 0.24 -25.64
N GLY A 208 4.03 0.07 -24.86
CA GLY A 208 3.67 0.91 -23.72
C GLY A 208 4.52 0.70 -22.46
N GLY A 209 5.74 0.16 -22.59
CA GLY A 209 6.68 -0.06 -21.49
C GLY A 209 6.22 -1.04 -20.40
N GLY A 210 5.17 -1.82 -20.65
CA GLY A 210 4.52 -2.71 -19.71
C GLY A 210 3.10 -2.26 -19.32
N ALA A 211 2.60 -2.78 -18.20
CA ALA A 211 1.29 -2.44 -17.65
C ALA A 211 1.32 -2.31 -16.13
N VAL A 212 0.42 -1.49 -15.59
CA VAL A 212 0.07 -1.50 -14.16
C VAL A 212 -1.33 -2.07 -14.02
N VAL A 213 -1.47 -3.13 -13.22
CA VAL A 213 -2.78 -3.70 -12.85
C VAL A 213 -3.10 -3.28 -11.42
N ILE A 214 -4.24 -2.61 -11.24
CA ILE A 214 -4.70 -2.08 -9.96
C ILE A 214 -5.90 -2.91 -9.51
N ARG A 215 -5.83 -3.52 -8.32
CA ARG A 215 -6.94 -4.28 -7.72
C ARG A 215 -7.37 -3.65 -6.40
N PHE A 216 -8.67 -3.58 -6.15
CA PHE A 216 -9.22 -3.04 -4.91
C PHE A 216 -10.44 -3.85 -4.43
N PRO A 217 -10.65 -4.00 -3.11
CA PRO A 217 -11.84 -4.66 -2.58
C PRO A 217 -13.11 -3.96 -3.05
N TYR A 218 -14.01 -4.69 -3.70
CA TYR A 218 -15.27 -4.15 -4.18
C TYR A 218 -16.31 -5.27 -4.33
N GLN A 219 -17.47 -5.09 -3.70
CA GLN A 219 -18.61 -5.99 -3.84
C GLN A 219 -19.63 -5.36 -4.79
N GLN A 220 -20.00 -6.08 -5.86
CA GLN A 220 -21.03 -5.61 -6.77
C GLN A 220 -22.40 -5.51 -6.08
N PRO A 221 -23.25 -4.52 -6.42
CA PRO A 221 -24.60 -4.44 -5.90
C PRO A 221 -25.48 -5.61 -6.41
N GLY A 222 -26.51 -5.95 -5.63
CA GLY A 222 -27.48 -6.99 -5.97
C GLY A 222 -27.12 -8.41 -5.53
N TRP A 223 -27.89 -9.39 -6.00
CA TRP A 223 -27.80 -10.78 -5.53
C TRP A 223 -26.50 -11.49 -5.96
N ARG A 224 -25.97 -11.19 -7.14
CA ARG A 224 -24.72 -11.77 -7.64
C ARG A 224 -23.52 -11.41 -6.75
N GLY A 225 -23.39 -10.15 -6.36
CA GLY A 225 -22.33 -9.72 -5.44
C GLY A 225 -22.49 -10.25 -4.01
N LYS A 226 -23.72 -10.61 -3.58
CA LYS A 226 -23.91 -11.36 -2.32
C LYS A 226 -23.39 -12.80 -2.43
N LEU A 227 -23.66 -13.49 -3.53
CA LEU A 227 -23.10 -14.84 -3.78
C LEU A 227 -21.57 -14.81 -3.92
N GLU A 228 -21.03 -13.83 -4.65
CA GLU A 228 -19.58 -13.64 -4.80
C GLU A 228 -18.90 -13.37 -3.44
N SER A 229 -19.49 -12.51 -2.60
CA SER A 229 -19.00 -12.26 -1.24
C SER A 229 -19.05 -13.51 -0.36
N LEU A 230 -20.10 -14.32 -0.47
CA LEU A 230 -20.20 -15.60 0.24
C LEU A 230 -19.12 -16.60 -0.22
N ALA A 231 -18.94 -16.77 -1.54
CA ALA A 231 -17.94 -17.66 -2.12
C ALA A 231 -16.50 -17.21 -1.80
N ALA A 232 -16.22 -15.90 -1.85
CA ALA A 232 -14.96 -15.32 -1.45
C ALA A 232 -14.68 -15.56 0.04
N THR A 233 -15.66 -15.30 0.91
CA THR A 233 -15.53 -15.54 2.37
C THR A 233 -15.23 -17.01 2.67
N LEU A 234 -15.93 -17.94 2.02
CA LEU A 234 -15.67 -19.39 2.13
C LEU A 234 -14.28 -19.79 1.63
N SER A 235 -13.70 -19.00 0.72
CA SER A 235 -12.35 -19.18 0.16
C SER A 235 -11.28 -18.39 0.92
N GLY A 236 -11.60 -17.75 2.04
CA GLY A 236 -10.67 -16.92 2.82
C GLY A 236 -10.24 -15.62 2.13
N SER A 237 -11.06 -15.11 1.20
CA SER A 237 -10.77 -13.97 0.34
C SER A 237 -11.88 -12.92 0.37
N VAL A 238 -11.67 -11.79 -0.30
CA VAL A 238 -12.67 -10.73 -0.51
C VAL A 238 -12.92 -10.54 -2.01
N PRO A 239 -14.13 -10.13 -2.44
CA PRO A 239 -14.38 -9.72 -3.82
C PRO A 239 -13.52 -8.50 -4.20
N GLU A 240 -12.91 -8.52 -5.39
CA GLU A 240 -12.04 -7.45 -5.88
C GLU A 240 -12.45 -7.04 -7.30
N LYS A 241 -12.53 -5.72 -7.54
CA LYS A 241 -12.55 -5.17 -8.90
C LYS A 241 -11.12 -4.79 -9.29
N HIS A 242 -10.81 -4.86 -10.58
CA HIS A 242 -9.53 -4.44 -11.11
C HIS A 242 -9.68 -3.66 -12.42
N PHE A 243 -8.65 -2.88 -12.74
CA PHE A 243 -8.46 -2.20 -14.02
C PHE A 243 -6.96 -2.16 -14.33
N ARG A 244 -6.61 -1.76 -15.56
CA ARG A 244 -5.24 -1.80 -16.07
C ARG A 244 -4.94 -0.51 -16.84
N VAL A 245 -3.70 -0.05 -16.79
CA VAL A 245 -3.19 1.06 -17.62
C VAL A 245 -1.82 0.68 -18.20
N PRO A 246 -1.41 1.22 -19.36
CA PRO A 246 -0.03 1.10 -19.84
C PRO A 246 0.95 1.76 -18.85
N PHE A 247 2.18 1.26 -18.78
CA PHE A 247 3.19 1.76 -17.84
C PHE A 247 3.83 3.08 -18.31
N ASP A 248 4.20 3.14 -19.60
CA ASP A 248 4.71 4.31 -20.30
C ASP A 248 4.10 4.39 -21.71
N PRO A 249 2.86 4.90 -21.86
CA PRO A 249 2.17 4.88 -23.15
C PRO A 249 2.87 5.77 -24.18
N THR A 250 3.02 5.24 -25.40
CA THR A 250 3.58 5.99 -26.53
C THR A 250 2.69 7.18 -26.92
N PRO A 251 3.20 8.21 -27.63
CA PRO A 251 2.37 9.34 -28.07
C PRO A 251 1.15 8.91 -28.89
N SER A 252 1.27 7.87 -29.71
CA SER A 252 0.17 7.26 -30.46
C SER A 252 -0.88 6.63 -29.54
N GLN A 253 -0.46 5.96 -28.46
CA GLN A 253 -1.36 5.39 -27.45
C GLN A 253 -2.05 6.47 -26.62
N VAL A 254 -1.33 7.54 -26.24
CA VAL A 254 -1.89 8.73 -25.59
C VAL A 254 -3.03 9.31 -26.42
N GLN A 255 -2.85 9.45 -27.74
CA GLN A 255 -3.89 9.93 -28.65
C GLN A 255 -5.05 8.92 -28.81
N LYS A 256 -4.74 7.62 -29.00
CA LYS A 256 -5.70 6.52 -29.18
C LYS A 256 -6.64 6.37 -27.97
N SER A 257 -6.11 6.42 -26.74
CA SER A 257 -6.88 6.31 -25.49
C SER A 257 -7.49 7.63 -25.03
N GLY A 258 -7.10 8.77 -25.62
CA GLY A 258 -7.59 10.09 -25.22
C GLY A 258 -7.03 10.61 -23.89
N TYR A 259 -5.87 10.10 -23.47
CA TYR A 259 -5.14 10.62 -22.30
C TYR A 259 -4.70 12.06 -22.55
N ARG A 260 -4.51 12.84 -21.47
CA ARG A 260 -4.17 14.26 -21.57
C ARG A 260 -3.12 14.64 -20.55
N TYR A 261 -2.20 15.52 -20.93
CA TYR A 261 -1.33 16.19 -19.98
C TYR A 261 -2.10 17.30 -19.26
N GLU A 262 -2.10 17.29 -17.93
CA GLU A 262 -2.73 18.32 -17.10
C GLU A 262 -1.82 18.72 -15.92
N ASN A 263 -2.04 19.94 -15.41
CA ASN A 263 -1.32 20.46 -14.25
C ASN A 263 -1.75 19.79 -12.94
N VAL A 264 -0.77 19.21 -12.24
CA VAL A 264 -0.96 18.49 -10.98
C VAL A 264 -0.13 19.16 -9.89
N ILE A 265 -0.80 19.59 -8.82
CA ILE A 265 -0.16 20.18 -7.64
C ILE A 265 0.40 19.06 -6.77
N ILE A 266 1.71 19.12 -6.51
CA ILE A 266 2.43 18.25 -5.57
C ILE A 266 3.06 19.15 -4.51
N TRP A 267 2.49 19.16 -3.30
CA TRP A 267 2.92 20.03 -2.20
C TRP A 267 2.89 21.52 -2.53
N LYS A 268 4.02 22.09 -2.97
CA LYS A 268 4.16 23.48 -3.44
C LYS A 268 4.44 23.56 -4.94
N ASP A 269 4.81 22.44 -5.55
CA ASP A 269 5.19 22.33 -6.94
C ASP A 269 3.93 22.14 -7.80
N THR A 270 3.96 22.59 -9.04
CA THR A 270 3.00 22.18 -10.07
C THR A 270 3.77 21.51 -11.18
N VAL A 271 3.45 20.26 -11.48
CA VAL A 271 4.06 19.50 -12.57
C VAL A 271 3.04 19.28 -13.67
N ASN A 272 3.51 19.25 -14.92
CA ASN A 272 2.74 18.68 -16.01
C ASN A 272 2.85 17.16 -15.94
N ALA A 273 1.73 16.45 -16.03
CA ALA A 273 1.70 15.00 -15.86
C ALA A 273 0.55 14.36 -16.65
N LEU A 274 0.74 13.11 -17.06
CA LEU A 274 -0.22 12.41 -17.91
C LEU A 274 -1.40 11.89 -17.08
N ASN A 275 -2.59 12.37 -17.41
CA ASN A 275 -3.86 12.02 -16.79
C ASN A 275 -4.50 10.82 -17.51
N LEU A 276 -4.71 9.73 -16.75
CA LEU A 276 -5.28 8.45 -17.20
C LEU A 276 -6.74 8.25 -16.73
N GLU A 277 -7.47 9.34 -16.50
CA GLU A 277 -8.84 9.34 -15.92
C GLU A 277 -9.81 8.37 -16.62
N VAL A 278 -9.69 8.25 -17.95
CA VAL A 278 -10.58 7.45 -18.80
C VAL A 278 -10.62 5.97 -18.41
N ASP A 279 -9.53 5.44 -17.83
CA ASP A 279 -9.43 4.04 -17.40
C ASP A 279 -9.80 3.85 -15.92
N VAL A 280 -10.02 4.93 -15.16
CA VAL A 280 -10.27 4.86 -13.71
C VAL A 280 -11.75 4.55 -13.43
N PRO A 281 -12.08 3.36 -12.87
CA PRO A 281 -13.46 2.99 -12.61
C PRO A 281 -14.06 3.84 -11.49
N LYS A 282 -15.31 4.29 -11.67
CA LYS A 282 -16.08 5.05 -10.67
C LYS A 282 -16.17 4.32 -9.33
N GLU A 283 -16.20 2.98 -9.35
CA GLU A 283 -16.22 2.15 -8.15
C GLU A 283 -14.97 2.31 -7.28
N LEU A 284 -13.80 2.69 -7.85
CA LEU A 284 -12.62 3.02 -7.05
C LEU A 284 -12.82 4.36 -6.32
N GLN A 285 -13.41 5.35 -6.98
CA GLN A 285 -13.74 6.65 -6.38
C GLN A 285 -14.70 6.45 -5.19
N GLU A 286 -15.73 5.62 -5.37
CA GLU A 286 -16.67 5.22 -4.32
C GLU A 286 -15.99 4.43 -3.20
N TYR A 287 -15.15 3.45 -3.53
CA TYR A 287 -14.40 2.64 -2.56
C TYR A 287 -13.47 3.49 -1.68
N LEU A 288 -12.72 4.42 -2.28
CA LEU A 288 -11.80 5.29 -1.57
C LEU A 288 -12.53 6.41 -0.79
N GLY A 289 -13.80 6.67 -1.07
CA GLY A 289 -14.58 7.75 -0.45
C GLY A 289 -14.19 9.14 -0.97
N VAL A 290 -13.77 9.24 -2.23
CA VAL A 290 -13.36 10.51 -2.84
C VAL A 290 -14.58 11.18 -3.47
N SER A 291 -15.04 12.31 -2.91
CA SER A 291 -16.23 13.01 -3.43
C SER A 291 -15.98 13.74 -4.76
N ASN A 292 -14.75 14.22 -4.97
CA ASN A 292 -14.31 14.85 -6.20
C ASN A 292 -13.99 13.81 -7.27
N LYS A 293 -13.92 14.24 -8.54
CA LYS A 293 -13.46 13.41 -9.66
C LYS A 293 -12.08 12.82 -9.33
N LEU A 294 -11.94 11.50 -9.42
CA LEU A 294 -10.69 10.77 -9.19
C LEU A 294 -9.98 10.51 -10.52
N SER A 295 -8.65 10.61 -10.52
CA SER A 295 -7.82 10.09 -11.61
C SER A 295 -6.52 9.45 -11.11
N LEU A 296 -5.95 8.57 -11.94
CA LEU A 296 -4.59 8.08 -11.85
C LEU A 296 -3.71 8.98 -12.75
N ILE A 297 -2.70 9.59 -12.15
CA ILE A 297 -1.74 10.44 -12.82
C ILE A 297 -0.42 9.68 -12.95
N ARG A 298 0.16 9.67 -14.14
CA ARG A 298 1.51 9.17 -14.44
C ARG A 298 2.48 10.36 -14.56
N VAL A 299 3.70 10.20 -14.07
CA VAL A 299 4.76 11.21 -14.19
C VAL A 299 5.17 11.42 -15.66
N ASP A 300 5.52 12.65 -16.00
CA ASP A 300 6.21 12.94 -17.26
C ASP A 300 7.73 12.83 -17.03
N ASN A 301 8.36 11.84 -17.67
CA ASN A 301 9.80 11.60 -17.57
C ASN A 301 10.65 12.73 -18.18
N SER A 302 10.06 13.63 -18.98
CA SER A 302 10.75 14.81 -19.51
C SER A 302 10.77 15.99 -18.53
N THR A 303 9.89 16.02 -17.52
CA THR A 303 9.77 17.11 -16.54
C THR A 303 9.73 16.59 -15.11
N LEU A 304 10.77 15.84 -14.73
CA LEU A 304 10.97 15.35 -13.36
C LEU A 304 11.30 16.49 -12.39
N ARG A 305 11.00 16.30 -11.09
CA ARG A 305 11.29 17.32 -10.07
C ARG A 305 12.68 17.15 -9.51
N GLU A 306 13.50 18.19 -9.65
CA GLU A 306 14.87 18.24 -9.12
C GLU A 306 14.90 18.30 -7.59
N VAL A 307 15.93 17.68 -7.01
CA VAL A 307 16.15 17.58 -5.56
C VAL A 307 17.46 18.25 -5.22
N TYR A 308 17.39 19.39 -4.53
CA TYR A 308 18.56 20.26 -4.30
C TYR A 308 19.13 20.16 -2.89
N ARG A 309 18.26 20.28 -1.87
CA ARG A 309 18.72 20.49 -0.49
C ARG A 309 19.15 19.15 0.11
N CYS A 310 20.21 19.14 0.93
CA CYS A 310 20.91 17.95 1.47
C CYS A 310 21.36 16.86 0.48
N ALA A 311 21.02 16.95 -0.81
CA ALA A 311 21.53 16.09 -1.86
C ALA A 311 22.98 16.50 -2.21
N PRO A 312 23.80 15.60 -2.77
CA PRO A 312 25.06 15.99 -3.41
C PRO A 312 24.78 16.92 -4.59
N LYS A 313 25.77 17.75 -4.96
CA LYS A 313 25.57 18.71 -6.05
C LYS A 313 25.65 18.03 -7.42
N ALA A 314 25.11 18.71 -8.43
CA ALA A 314 25.22 18.24 -9.81
C ALA A 314 26.68 18.12 -10.28
N GLU A 315 27.57 19.00 -9.81
CA GLU A 315 29.01 18.91 -10.07
C GLU A 315 29.64 17.62 -9.52
N ASP A 316 29.18 17.14 -8.36
CA ASP A 316 29.75 15.96 -7.67
C ASP A 316 29.27 14.64 -8.30
N LEU A 317 28.05 14.63 -8.88
CA LEU A 317 27.40 13.43 -9.45
C LEU A 317 27.43 13.36 -10.98
N GLY A 318 27.71 14.47 -11.66
CA GLY A 318 27.52 14.59 -13.12
C GLY A 318 26.05 14.61 -13.56
N TYR A 319 25.12 14.86 -12.64
CA TYR A 319 23.71 15.16 -12.89
C TYR A 319 23.01 15.74 -11.66
N GLN A 320 21.93 16.50 -11.87
CA GLN A 320 21.05 16.95 -10.80
C GLN A 320 20.14 15.78 -10.35
N PRO A 321 20.10 15.41 -9.06
CA PRO A 321 19.17 14.40 -8.55
C PRO A 321 17.71 14.78 -8.81
N VAL A 322 16.87 13.80 -9.16
CA VAL A 322 15.49 14.00 -9.61
C VAL A 322 14.51 13.00 -9.00
N THR A 323 13.23 13.34 -8.96
CA THR A 323 12.15 12.47 -8.47
C THR A 323 10.90 12.55 -9.33
N GLY A 324 10.12 11.47 -9.33
CA GLY A 324 8.71 11.48 -9.72
C GLY A 324 7.82 11.86 -8.54
N PHE A 325 6.85 11.01 -8.20
CA PHE A 325 5.92 11.26 -7.09
C PHE A 325 6.45 10.85 -5.70
N GLN A 326 7.77 10.69 -5.52
CA GLN A 326 8.44 10.69 -4.21
C GLN A 326 8.07 11.95 -3.41
N ASP A 327 8.13 11.89 -2.08
CA ASP A 327 7.86 13.08 -1.26
C ASP A 327 9.01 14.10 -1.32
N ALA A 328 10.28 13.65 -1.42
CA ALA A 328 11.44 14.53 -1.46
C ALA A 328 12.70 13.95 -2.14
N TYR A 329 13.01 12.65 -2.00
CA TYR A 329 14.26 12.05 -2.52
C TYR A 329 14.01 10.72 -3.26
N PRO A 330 14.90 10.30 -4.18
CA PRO A 330 14.76 9.11 -5.03
C PRO A 330 14.48 7.81 -4.26
N LEU A 331 15.28 7.55 -3.22
CA LEU A 331 15.30 6.32 -2.45
C LEU A 331 15.20 6.63 -0.95
N HIS A 332 14.81 5.62 -0.19
CA HIS A 332 14.69 5.71 1.27
C HIS A 332 15.10 4.37 1.90
N ILE A 333 16.13 4.43 2.76
CA ILE A 333 16.73 3.27 3.45
C ILE A 333 16.34 3.23 4.94
N MET A 334 16.24 2.04 5.51
CA MET A 334 15.87 1.83 6.91
C MET A 334 16.56 0.60 7.49
N ASN A 335 17.15 0.72 8.68
CA ASN A 335 17.57 -0.45 9.43
C ASN A 335 16.37 -1.10 10.14
N LEU A 336 16.21 -2.41 10.02
CA LEU A 336 15.17 -3.16 10.70
C LEU A 336 15.31 -3.08 12.24
N ALA A 337 16.55 -2.99 12.77
CA ALA A 337 16.80 -2.86 14.19
C ALA A 337 16.26 -1.53 14.77
N SER A 338 16.34 -0.44 14.01
CA SER A 338 15.71 0.85 14.34
C SER A 338 14.18 0.74 14.47
N VAL A 339 13.55 -0.12 13.64
CA VAL A 339 12.10 -0.39 13.74
C VAL A 339 11.78 -1.21 14.98
N ARG A 340 12.59 -2.23 15.30
CA ARG A 340 12.37 -3.09 16.47
C ARG A 340 12.59 -2.35 17.79
N ASP A 341 13.60 -1.51 17.88
CA ASP A 341 13.83 -0.65 19.05
C ASP A 341 12.65 0.31 19.27
N LEU A 342 12.16 0.94 18.20
CA LEU A 342 10.97 1.80 18.26
C LEU A 342 9.72 1.01 18.67
N GLU A 343 9.51 -0.20 18.15
CA GLU A 343 8.43 -1.11 18.53
C GLU A 343 8.47 -1.44 20.03
N GLY A 344 9.65 -1.77 20.56
CA GLY A 344 9.85 -2.05 21.99
C GLY A 344 9.52 -0.87 22.91
N LYS A 345 9.51 0.35 22.38
CA LYS A 345 9.21 1.62 23.08
C LYS A 345 7.77 2.12 22.88
N LEU A 346 6.96 1.40 22.10
CA LEU A 346 5.52 1.69 21.98
C LEU A 346 4.76 1.39 23.29
N PRO A 347 3.63 2.07 23.55
CA PRO A 347 2.76 1.75 24.69
C PRO A 347 2.19 0.33 24.57
N LYS A 348 2.40 -0.49 25.61
CA LYS A 348 1.87 -1.87 25.69
C LYS A 348 0.38 -1.87 26.13
N VAL A 349 -0.47 -1.24 25.33
CA VAL A 349 -1.91 -1.10 25.59
C VAL A 349 -2.75 -1.70 24.45
N LYS A 350 -3.99 -2.10 24.76
CA LYS A 350 -4.92 -2.69 23.79
C LYS A 350 -5.14 -1.72 22.61
N GLY A 351 -4.99 -2.23 21.39
CA GLY A 351 -5.20 -1.47 20.15
C GLY A 351 -3.93 -0.94 19.49
N VAL A 352 -2.77 -1.01 20.13
CA VAL A 352 -1.47 -0.75 19.46
C VAL A 352 -1.03 -2.03 18.75
N PRO A 353 -0.95 -2.05 17.39
CA PRO A 353 -0.52 -3.22 16.64
C PRO A 353 1.01 -3.34 16.62
N SER A 354 1.51 -4.52 16.29
CA SER A 354 2.93 -4.74 15.99
C SER A 354 3.39 -3.84 14.82
N LEU A 355 4.60 -3.32 14.95
CA LEU A 355 5.13 -2.24 14.13
C LEU A 355 5.89 -2.79 12.91
N SER A 356 5.16 -3.24 11.90
CA SER A 356 5.78 -3.68 10.66
C SER A 356 6.56 -2.54 9.97
N ALA A 357 7.77 -2.84 9.48
CA ALA A 357 8.63 -1.90 8.74
C ALA A 357 7.94 -1.33 7.49
N LYS A 358 7.01 -2.09 6.89
CA LYS A 358 6.18 -1.69 5.74
C LYS A 358 5.37 -0.39 5.98
N ARG A 359 5.09 -0.02 7.24
CA ARG A 359 4.44 1.26 7.61
C ARG A 359 5.27 2.48 7.22
N PHE A 360 6.59 2.36 7.13
CA PHE A 360 7.50 3.49 6.86
C PHE A 360 7.85 3.69 5.40
N ARG A 361 7.46 2.75 4.53
CA ARG A 361 7.64 2.81 3.07
C ARG A 361 9.09 3.07 2.64
N ALA A 362 10.01 2.33 3.26
CA ALA A 362 11.39 2.19 2.82
C ALA A 362 11.45 1.42 1.51
N ASN A 363 12.33 1.86 0.62
CA ASN A 363 12.69 1.13 -0.59
C ASN A 363 13.71 0.04 -0.27
N ILE A 364 14.62 0.31 0.67
CA ILE A 364 15.69 -0.58 1.07
C ILE A 364 15.57 -0.81 2.57
N ILE A 365 15.46 -2.07 3.00
CA ILE A 365 15.50 -2.45 4.42
C ILE A 365 16.76 -3.26 4.65
N VAL A 366 17.59 -2.82 5.59
CA VAL A 366 18.88 -3.46 5.92
C VAL A 366 18.84 -4.15 7.28
N THR A 367 19.72 -5.15 7.44
CA THR A 367 20.01 -5.83 8.72
C THR A 367 21.51 -5.97 8.88
N GLY A 368 22.00 -6.15 10.11
CA GLY A 368 23.43 -6.01 10.42
C GLY A 368 23.69 -4.95 11.49
N PRO A 369 23.42 -3.66 11.19
CA PRO A 369 23.78 -2.55 12.07
C PRO A 369 22.95 -2.49 13.35
N GLU A 370 23.52 -1.88 14.39
CA GLU A 370 22.79 -1.50 15.61
C GLU A 370 21.64 -0.51 15.33
N PRO A 371 20.59 -0.46 16.18
CA PRO A 371 19.50 0.50 16.03
C PRO A 371 20.01 1.93 15.85
N TYR A 372 19.53 2.58 14.80
CA TYR A 372 19.85 3.94 14.38
C TYR A 372 21.28 4.18 13.89
N ALA A 373 22.10 3.15 13.68
CA ALA A 373 23.42 3.32 13.09
C ALA A 373 23.37 4.04 11.72
N GLU A 374 22.27 3.88 10.96
CA GLU A 374 22.05 4.57 9.69
C GLU A 374 21.95 6.10 9.81
N ASP A 375 21.66 6.66 11.01
CA ASP A 375 21.53 8.11 11.24
C ASP A 375 22.83 8.91 11.02
N THR A 376 23.97 8.21 10.87
CA THR A 376 25.30 8.80 10.73
C THR A 376 25.97 8.52 9.38
N TRP A 377 25.40 7.67 8.52
CA TRP A 377 26.01 7.37 7.22
C TRP A 377 25.87 8.56 6.28
N LYS A 378 26.97 8.94 5.59
CA LYS A 378 26.96 9.97 4.52
C LYS A 378 27.03 9.35 3.13
N ARG A 379 27.77 8.24 3.01
CA ARG A 379 27.99 7.49 1.77
C ARG A 379 28.01 6.00 2.10
N VAL A 380 27.33 5.20 1.30
CA VAL A 380 27.25 3.74 1.49
C VAL A 380 27.45 3.02 0.16
N ARG A 381 28.23 1.95 0.17
CA ARG A 381 28.27 0.96 -0.90
C ARG A 381 27.24 -0.12 -0.59
N ILE A 382 26.43 -0.48 -1.58
CA ILE A 382 25.51 -1.62 -1.55
C ILE A 382 25.84 -2.48 -2.76
N GLY A 383 26.28 -3.72 -2.52
CA GLY A 383 26.84 -4.58 -3.56
C GLY A 383 28.03 -3.90 -4.24
N SER A 384 27.93 -3.71 -5.56
CA SER A 384 28.96 -3.05 -6.40
C SER A 384 28.78 -1.53 -6.55
N TYR A 385 27.72 -0.93 -6.01
CA TYR A 385 27.33 0.45 -6.32
C TYR A 385 27.27 1.34 -5.09
N GLU A 386 27.44 2.65 -5.29
CA GLU A 386 27.46 3.62 -4.20
C GLU A 386 26.27 4.57 -4.21
N PHE A 387 25.89 4.99 -3.00
CA PHE A 387 24.71 5.78 -2.73
C PHE A 387 25.05 6.87 -1.72
N ALA A 388 24.61 8.09 -1.99
CA ALA A 388 24.72 9.21 -1.08
C ALA A 388 23.52 9.20 -0.12
N ILE A 389 23.80 9.25 1.17
CA ILE A 389 22.80 9.41 2.21
C ILE A 389 22.63 10.91 2.44
N SER A 390 21.46 11.46 2.09
CA SER A 390 21.24 12.91 2.07
C SER A 390 20.88 13.46 3.45
N CYS A 391 19.82 12.93 4.07
CA CYS A 391 19.31 13.43 5.34
C CYS A 391 18.43 12.40 6.06
N ARG A 392 18.14 12.65 7.35
CA ARG A 392 17.16 11.86 8.10
C ARG A 392 15.75 12.04 7.52
N THR A 393 14.96 10.98 7.56
CA THR A 393 13.59 11.00 7.03
C THR A 393 12.62 11.49 8.10
N ALA A 394 12.27 12.78 8.02
CA ALA A 394 11.20 13.39 8.81
C ALA A 394 9.87 12.66 8.60
N ARG A 395 9.21 12.24 9.69
CA ARG A 395 7.99 11.43 9.65
C ARG A 395 6.71 12.24 9.84
N CYS A 396 5.78 12.04 8.92
CA CYS A 396 4.39 12.45 9.05
C CYS A 396 3.56 11.31 9.67
N LYS A 397 2.25 11.53 9.88
CA LYS A 397 1.29 10.55 10.43
C LYS A 397 0.98 9.34 9.54
N LEU A 398 1.63 9.18 8.37
CA LEU A 398 1.36 8.06 7.47
C LEU A 398 1.59 6.67 8.11
N PRO A 399 2.65 6.42 8.92
CA PRO A 399 2.89 5.11 9.53
C PRO A 399 1.79 4.65 10.52
N ASN A 400 0.90 5.54 10.94
CA ASN A 400 -0.28 5.20 11.74
C ASN A 400 -1.32 4.38 10.95
N VAL A 401 -1.26 4.41 9.61
CA VAL A 401 -2.11 3.60 8.73
C VAL A 401 -1.54 2.19 8.64
N ASP A 402 -2.40 1.20 8.83
CA ASP A 402 -2.05 -0.20 8.63
C ASP A 402 -1.90 -0.53 7.13
N PRO A 403 -0.76 -1.10 6.68
CA PRO A 403 -0.51 -1.39 5.26
C PRO A 403 -1.30 -2.60 4.73
N ILE A 404 -2.04 -3.31 5.59
CA ILE A 404 -2.87 -4.47 5.23
C ILE A 404 -4.35 -4.13 5.37
N SER A 405 -4.81 -3.62 6.51
CA SER A 405 -6.23 -3.30 6.75
C SER A 405 -6.64 -1.89 6.29
N GLY A 406 -5.69 -0.96 6.16
CA GLY A 406 -5.98 0.45 5.93
C GLY A 406 -6.58 1.19 7.14
N GLU A 407 -6.66 0.54 8.30
CA GLU A 407 -7.13 1.17 9.54
C GLU A 407 -6.09 2.19 10.05
N VAL A 408 -6.57 3.26 10.68
CA VAL A 408 -5.70 4.35 11.19
C VAL A 408 -5.69 4.33 12.70
N HIS A 409 -4.52 4.10 13.28
CA HIS A 409 -4.35 4.26 14.72
C HIS A 409 -4.22 5.76 15.09
N ALA A 410 -4.94 6.22 16.11
CA ALA A 410 -5.13 7.65 16.37
C ALA A 410 -3.84 8.42 16.72
N SER A 411 -2.84 7.76 17.33
CA SER A 411 -1.59 8.40 17.79
C SER A 411 -0.31 7.67 17.39
N GLU A 412 -0.23 6.36 17.62
CA GLU A 412 0.97 5.56 17.34
C GLU A 412 1.11 5.17 15.85
N PRO A 413 2.36 5.05 15.33
CA PRO A 413 3.63 5.30 16.02
C PRO A 413 4.06 6.78 16.04
N ASP A 414 3.33 7.70 15.38
CA ASP A 414 3.68 9.13 15.28
C ASP A 414 3.99 9.78 16.65
N ARG A 415 3.16 9.54 17.68
CA ARG A 415 3.40 10.08 19.04
C ARG A 415 4.73 9.56 19.63
N THR A 416 4.97 8.25 19.60
CA THR A 416 6.21 7.67 20.13
C THR A 416 7.45 8.14 19.35
N LEU A 417 7.34 8.24 18.02
CA LEU A 417 8.38 8.83 17.16
C LEU A 417 8.70 10.28 17.52
N ARG A 418 7.70 11.16 17.64
CA ARG A 418 7.93 12.57 18.02
C ARG A 418 8.58 12.70 19.40
N ARG A 419 8.25 11.80 20.34
CA ARG A 419 8.80 11.81 21.70
C ARG A 419 10.26 11.36 21.76
N LEU A 420 10.62 10.30 21.03
CA LEU A 420 11.90 9.60 21.19
C LEU A 420 12.90 9.82 20.05
N ARG A 421 12.42 10.33 18.92
CA ARG A 421 13.17 10.42 17.67
C ARG A 421 13.13 11.82 17.04
N ASN A 422 12.84 12.86 17.84
CA ASN A 422 13.05 14.26 17.46
C ASN A 422 14.55 14.61 17.57
N VAL A 423 15.36 13.98 16.70
CA VAL A 423 16.83 13.99 16.71
C VAL A 423 17.46 14.89 15.65
N ASP A 424 16.64 15.51 14.79
CA ASP A 424 17.12 16.38 13.72
C ASP A 424 16.63 17.82 13.94
N ALA A 425 17.56 18.73 14.24
CA ALA A 425 17.23 20.13 14.52
C ALA A 425 16.58 20.84 13.32
N GLY A 426 16.92 20.43 12.09
CA GLY A 426 16.41 21.02 10.86
C GLY A 426 15.02 20.52 10.45
N ALA A 427 14.62 19.34 10.92
CA ALA A 427 13.26 18.81 10.72
C ALA A 427 12.18 19.62 11.49
N GLY A 428 12.60 20.39 12.50
CA GLY A 428 11.74 21.27 13.29
C GLY A 428 11.23 20.62 14.59
N LYS A 429 10.81 21.48 15.53
CA LYS A 429 10.39 21.07 16.87
C LYS A 429 9.20 20.10 16.79
N TYR A 430 9.31 18.96 17.47
CA TYR A 430 8.30 17.88 17.53
C TYR A 430 8.13 17.07 16.23
N VAL A 431 9.19 16.89 15.43
CA VAL A 431 9.18 16.02 14.24
C VAL A 431 10.07 14.80 14.47
N GLY A 432 9.45 13.60 14.51
CA GLY A 432 10.18 12.35 14.65
C GLY A 432 10.88 11.94 13.34
N CYS A 433 12.11 11.43 13.43
CA CYS A 433 12.92 10.98 12.30
C CYS A 433 13.31 9.51 12.44
N LEU A 434 13.21 8.74 11.36
CA LEU A 434 13.56 7.31 11.34
C LEU A 434 13.95 6.94 9.92
N GLY A 435 15.05 6.23 9.68
CA GLY A 435 15.55 5.92 8.33
C GLY A 435 16.02 7.16 7.56
N MET A 436 16.70 6.94 6.43
CA MET A 436 17.44 7.97 5.72
C MET A 436 16.99 8.12 4.27
N GLN A 437 17.01 9.35 3.78
CA GLN A 437 16.78 9.69 2.38
C GLN A 437 18.07 9.44 1.59
N VAL A 438 17.94 8.88 0.39
CA VAL A 438 19.06 8.37 -0.39
C VAL A 438 18.97 8.84 -1.85
N VAL A 439 20.12 9.19 -2.40
CA VAL A 439 20.35 9.54 -3.81
C VAL A 439 21.36 8.52 -4.39
N PRO A 440 21.07 7.85 -5.51
CA PRO A 440 22.07 7.00 -6.17
C PRO A 440 23.23 7.87 -6.71
N ILE A 441 24.47 7.38 -6.64
CA ILE A 441 25.61 8.15 -7.19
C ILE A 441 25.74 7.92 -8.70
N SER A 442 25.48 6.69 -9.17
CA SER A 442 25.41 6.36 -10.60
C SER A 442 24.02 6.64 -11.18
N LYS A 443 23.98 7.02 -12.48
CA LYS A 443 22.70 7.21 -13.21
C LYS A 443 21.94 5.91 -13.43
N GLU A 444 22.68 4.81 -13.56
CA GLU A 444 22.19 3.45 -13.70
C GLU A 444 23.01 2.56 -12.77
N SER A 445 22.32 1.73 -11.99
CA SER A 445 22.91 0.70 -11.14
C SER A 445 21.89 -0.42 -10.88
N ALA A 446 22.31 -1.48 -10.20
CA ALA A 446 21.44 -2.56 -9.75
C ALA A 446 21.61 -2.78 -8.24
N MET A 447 20.65 -3.47 -7.64
CA MET A 447 20.71 -3.91 -6.24
C MET A 447 19.95 -5.23 -6.12
N ASP A 448 20.45 -6.11 -5.26
CA ASP A 448 19.89 -7.44 -4.98
C ASP A 448 19.67 -7.65 -3.48
N VAL A 449 18.67 -8.47 -3.12
CA VAL A 449 18.47 -8.91 -1.74
C VAL A 449 19.63 -9.83 -1.34
N GLY A 450 20.27 -9.51 -0.21
CA GLY A 450 21.50 -10.14 0.23
C GLY A 450 22.77 -9.33 -0.07
N ASP A 451 22.71 -8.26 -0.87
CA ASP A 451 23.86 -7.38 -1.13
C ASP A 451 24.49 -6.85 0.16
N GLU A 452 25.82 -6.89 0.22
CA GLU A 452 26.64 -6.31 1.29
C GLU A 452 26.42 -4.79 1.38
N VAL A 453 26.24 -4.27 2.59
CA VAL A 453 26.04 -2.84 2.90
C VAL A 453 27.22 -2.32 3.71
N VAL A 454 28.09 -1.52 3.08
CA VAL A 454 29.29 -0.94 3.73
C VAL A 454 29.23 0.58 3.72
N PRO A 455 29.07 1.26 4.87
CA PRO A 455 29.23 2.71 4.91
C PRO A 455 30.68 3.08 4.66
N LEU A 456 30.88 3.97 3.69
CA LEU A 456 32.19 4.48 3.28
C LEU A 456 32.53 5.78 4.03
N GLU A 457 31.51 6.51 4.47
CA GLU A 457 31.66 7.82 5.11
C GLU A 457 30.60 7.99 6.21
N TYR A 458 31.02 8.57 7.33
CA TYR A 458 30.17 8.86 8.50
C TYR A 458 30.23 10.35 8.85
N GLY A 459 29.15 10.88 9.41
CA GLY A 459 29.05 12.27 9.84
C GLY A 459 27.66 12.65 10.32
N GLU A 460 27.46 13.93 10.63
CA GLU A 460 26.16 14.43 11.07
C GLU A 460 25.24 14.82 9.91
N HIS A 461 23.94 14.84 10.18
CA HIS A 461 22.92 15.41 9.30
C HIS A 461 22.14 16.50 10.01
N VAL A 462 21.73 17.50 9.23
CA VAL A 462 20.70 18.48 9.57
C VAL A 462 19.78 18.57 8.36
N TYR A 463 18.50 18.28 8.55
CA TYR A 463 17.52 18.32 7.48
C TYR A 463 17.26 19.76 7.02
N ILE A 464 17.56 20.05 5.77
CA ILE A 464 17.16 21.30 5.12
C ILE A 464 15.91 20.97 4.31
N ASN A 465 14.77 21.45 4.78
CA ASN A 465 13.48 21.27 4.11
C ASN A 465 13.54 21.72 2.66
N GLN A 466 13.02 20.94 1.70
CA GLN A 466 12.98 21.24 0.25
C GLN A 466 12.08 22.46 -0.10
#